data_AF-A9QXF3-F1
#
_entry.id   AF-A9QXF3-F1
#
_cell.length_a   1.000
_cell.length_b   1.000
_cell.length_c   1.000
_cell.angle_alpha   90.00
_cell.angle_beta   90.00
_cell.angle_gamma   90.00
#
_symmetry.space_group_name_H-M   'P 1'
#
loop_
_entity.id
_entity.type
_entity.pdbx_description
1 polymer ?
#
loop_
_entity_poly.entity_id
_entity_poly.type
_entity_poly.pdbx_seq_one_letter_code
_entity_poly.pdbx_strand_id
1 'polypeptide(L)'
;MTKFALIILLVASITISVILIVGVARSNRKPMDKAWRILLLLVPVAGPLLYWLIYSDTQPQPQHLHNREPRGHYTHTWIAIKPILEQGLRRRAEAQPQEDDDHHGK
;
A
#
# COMPACT_ATOMS: atom_id res chain seq x y z
N MET A 1 -2.72 -1.72 22.33
CA MET A 1 -3.20 -3.06 22.75
C MET A 1 -3.20 -4.07 21.60
N THR A 2 -3.69 -3.75 20.40
CA THR A 2 -3.77 -4.69 19.25
C THR A 2 -2.42 -5.24 18.76
N LYS A 3 -1.34 -4.43 18.78
CA LYS A 3 0.00 -4.84 18.30
C LYS A 3 0.61 -5.98 19.14
N PHE A 4 0.42 -5.97 20.45
CA PHE A 4 0.93 -7.02 21.33
C PHE A 4 0.20 -8.35 21.11
N ALA A 5 -1.12 -8.31 20.88
CA ALA A 5 -1.88 -9.51 20.54
C ALA A 5 -1.41 -10.15 19.22
N LEU A 6 -1.10 -9.34 18.20
CA LEU A 6 -0.55 -9.83 16.93
C LEU A 6 0.80 -10.51 17.11
N ILE A 7 1.70 -9.94 17.93
CA ILE A 7 3.01 -10.54 18.21
C ILE A 7 2.85 -11.87 18.95
N ILE A 8 1.98 -11.94 19.96
CA ILE A 8 1.72 -13.18 20.71
C ILE A 8 1.17 -14.27 19.78
N LEU A 9 0.21 -13.91 18.91
CA LEU A 9 -0.42 -14.84 17.97
C LEU A 9 0.59 -15.33 16.91
N LEU A 10 1.49 -14.46 16.46
CA LEU A 10 2.61 -14.80 15.59
C LEU A 10 3.54 -15.82 16.25
N VAL A 11 4.00 -15.53 17.48
CA VAL A 11 4.93 -16.39 18.22
C VAL A 11 4.30 -17.76 18.50
N ALA A 12 3.02 -17.79 18.90
CA ALA A 12 2.29 -19.03 19.13
C ALA A 12 2.17 -19.87 17.83
N SER A 13 1.83 -19.23 16.71
CA SER A 13 1.74 -19.88 15.40
C SER A 13 3.09 -20.51 14.97
N ILE A 14 4.19 -19.76 15.11
CA ILE A 14 5.54 -20.24 14.80
C ILE A 14 5.89 -21.43 15.70
N THR A 15 5.63 -21.32 17.01
CA THR A 15 5.95 -22.36 17.99
C THR A 15 5.24 -23.67 17.66
N ILE A 16 3.93 -23.61 17.38
CA ILE A 16 3.12 -24.78 17.00
C ILE A 16 3.64 -25.39 15.70
N SER A 17 3.97 -24.55 14.70
CA SER A 17 4.51 -25.01 13.43
C SER A 17 5.83 -25.76 13.59
N VAL A 18 6.77 -25.22 14.38
CA VAL A 18 8.06 -25.88 14.66
C VAL A 18 7.87 -27.23 15.35
N ILE A 19 6.99 -27.32 16.35
CA ILE A 19 6.70 -28.58 17.05
C ILE A 19 6.18 -29.64 16.05
N LEU A 20 5.27 -29.25 15.16
CA LEU A 20 4.73 -30.14 14.14
C LEU A 20 5.78 -30.57 13.11
N ILE A 21 6.66 -29.66 12.68
CA ILE A 21 7.78 -29.96 11.76
C ILE A 21 8.73 -30.98 12.38
N VAL A 22 9.11 -30.80 13.66
CA VAL A 22 9.96 -31.76 14.38
C VAL A 22 9.29 -33.13 14.48
N GLY A 23 7.98 -33.16 14.76
CA GLY A 23 7.20 -34.39 14.77
C GLY A 23 7.16 -35.10 13.42
N VAL A 24 6.97 -34.36 12.32
CA VAL A 24 6.99 -34.89 10.95
C VAL A 24 8.38 -35.39 10.58
N ALA A 25 9.43 -34.64 10.93
CA ALA A 25 10.83 -34.99 10.66
C ALA A 25 11.22 -36.31 11.34
N ARG A 26 10.78 -36.53 12.59
CA ARG A 26 11.01 -37.78 13.33
C ARG A 26 10.12 -38.95 12.90
N SER A 27 9.02 -38.71 12.18
CA SER A 27 8.11 -39.78 11.76
C SER A 27 8.75 -40.68 10.69
N ASN A 28 8.38 -41.98 10.66
CA ASN A 28 8.92 -42.92 9.67
C ASN A 28 8.19 -42.88 8.31
N ARG A 29 7.69 -41.70 7.91
CA ARG A 29 6.96 -41.49 6.66
C ARG A 29 7.89 -41.33 5.47
N LYS A 30 7.37 -41.58 4.26
CA LYS A 30 8.08 -41.34 3.01
C LYS A 30 8.61 -39.90 2.94
N PRO A 31 9.81 -39.67 2.38
CA PRO A 31 10.44 -38.35 2.36
C PRO A 31 9.60 -37.31 1.58
N MET A 32 8.89 -37.75 0.53
CA MET A 32 8.01 -36.89 -0.26
C MET A 32 6.82 -36.36 0.55
N ASP A 33 6.21 -37.22 1.38
CA ASP A 33 5.11 -36.82 2.28
C ASP A 33 5.58 -35.87 3.38
N LYS A 34 6.83 -36.02 3.85
CA LYS A 34 7.44 -35.09 4.80
C LYS A 34 7.63 -33.71 4.17
N ALA A 35 8.19 -33.64 2.96
CA ALA A 35 8.42 -32.39 2.27
C ALA A 35 7.12 -31.59 2.09
N TRP A 36 6.05 -32.26 1.65
CA TRP A 36 4.74 -31.63 1.48
C TRP A 36 4.15 -31.08 2.79
N ARG A 37 4.23 -31.87 3.87
CA ARG A 37 3.74 -31.45 5.20
C ARG A 37 4.52 -30.28 5.77
N ILE A 38 5.85 -30.28 5.60
CA ILE A 38 6.70 -29.17 6.04
C ILE A 38 6.36 -27.90 5.26
N LEU A 39 6.15 -28.00 3.94
CA LEU A 39 5.76 -26.86 3.11
C LEU A 39 4.44 -26.24 3.58
N LEU A 40 3.42 -27.07 3.86
CA LEU A 40 2.13 -26.60 4.38
C LEU A 40 2.25 -25.93 5.75
N LEU A 41 3.10 -26.47 6.64
CA LEU A 41 3.33 -25.90 7.97
C LEU A 41 4.05 -24.54 7.92
N LEU A 42 4.75 -24.25 6.82
CA LEU A 42 5.47 -22.99 6.60
C LEU A 42 4.55 -21.84 6.16
N VAL A 43 3.39 -22.14 5.55
CA VAL A 43 2.41 -21.14 5.08
C VAL A 43 2.01 -20.11 6.15
N PRO A 44 1.60 -20.50 7.37
CA PRO A 44 1.22 -19.53 8.41
C PRO A 44 2.39 -18.67 8.94
N VAL A 45 3.63 -19.03 8.62
CA VAL A 45 4.84 -18.27 8.97
C VAL A 45 5.27 -17.37 7.81
N ALA A 46 5.16 -17.86 6.58
CA ALA A 46 5.54 -17.14 5.37
C ALA A 46 4.69 -15.86 5.16
N GLY A 47 3.38 -15.93 5.39
CA GLY A 47 2.47 -14.78 5.21
C GLY A 47 2.87 -13.57 6.08
N PRO A 48 3.01 -13.73 7.40
CA PRO A 48 3.45 -12.65 8.29
C PRO A 48 4.87 -12.14 7.99
N LEU A 49 5.81 -13.01 7.62
CA LEU A 49 7.15 -12.60 7.20
C LEU A 49 7.11 -11.73 5.94
N LEU A 50 6.33 -12.14 4.95
CA LEU A 50 6.17 -11.39 3.70
C LEU A 50 5.49 -10.04 3.95
N TYR A 51 4.45 -10.03 4.78
CA TYR A 51 3.79 -8.80 5.21
C TYR A 51 4.78 -7.87 5.89
N TRP A 52 5.57 -8.39 6.84
CA TRP A 52 6.56 -7.59 7.54
C TRP A 52 7.58 -6.99 6.58
N LEU A 53 8.13 -7.78 5.64
CA LEU A 53 9.09 -7.34 4.63
C LEU A 53 8.54 -6.21 3.75
N ILE A 54 7.28 -6.32 3.29
CA ILE A 54 6.65 -5.32 2.44
C ILE A 54 6.32 -4.05 3.24
N TYR A 55 5.80 -4.20 4.47
CA TYR A 55 5.35 -3.07 5.27
C TYR A 55 6.50 -2.34 5.98
N SER A 56 7.63 -3.00 6.26
CA SER A 56 8.76 -2.39 6.97
C SER A 56 9.40 -1.23 6.22
N ASP A 57 9.30 -1.20 4.89
CA ASP A 57 9.93 -0.19 4.03
C ASP A 57 8.91 0.83 3.46
N THR A 58 7.66 0.75 3.90
CA THR A 58 6.66 1.73 3.49
C THR A 58 6.84 3.02 4.29
N GLN A 59 7.30 4.07 3.60
CA GLN A 59 7.33 5.41 4.19
C GLN A 59 5.94 5.79 4.70
N PRO A 60 5.84 6.49 5.85
CA PRO A 60 4.56 6.97 6.34
C PRO A 60 3.89 7.79 5.23
N GLN A 61 2.63 7.45 4.93
CA GLN A 61 1.88 8.11 3.87
C GLN A 61 1.91 9.64 4.11
N PRO A 62 2.18 10.45 3.09
CA PRO A 62 2.22 11.90 3.26
C PRO A 62 0.92 12.41 3.86
N GLN A 63 0.98 13.42 4.74
CA GLN A 63 -0.19 13.88 5.49
C GLN A 63 -1.39 14.26 4.61
N HIS A 64 -1.14 14.78 3.39
CA HIS A 64 -2.18 15.14 2.42
C HIS A 64 -2.84 13.94 1.72
N LEU A 65 -2.26 12.74 1.84
CA LEU A 65 -2.80 11.48 1.32
C LEU A 65 -3.48 10.64 2.43
N HIS A 66 -3.35 11.05 3.70
CA HIS A 66 -4.07 10.40 4.78
C HIS A 66 -5.56 10.68 4.66
N ASN A 67 -6.37 9.63 4.65
CA ASN A 67 -7.83 9.68 4.60
C ASN A 67 -8.44 10.10 5.96
N ARG A 68 -7.93 11.21 6.54
CA ARG A 68 -8.43 11.82 7.79
C ARG A 68 -9.50 12.87 7.53
N GLU A 69 -9.56 13.36 6.31
CA GLU A 69 -10.57 14.30 5.85
C GLU A 69 -11.94 13.59 5.73
N PRO A 70 -13.06 14.32 5.89
CA PRO A 70 -14.39 13.79 5.59
C PRO A 70 -14.44 13.24 4.16
N ARG A 71 -15.16 12.13 3.95
CA ARG A 71 -15.39 11.60 2.60
C ARG A 71 -15.90 12.71 1.69
N GLY A 72 -15.25 12.91 0.55
CA GLY A 72 -15.60 13.94 -0.42
C GLY A 72 -14.89 15.29 -0.24
N HIS A 73 -14.03 15.46 0.76
CA HIS A 73 -13.26 16.71 0.94
C HIS A 73 -12.47 17.08 -0.32
N TYR A 74 -11.78 16.12 -0.96
CA TYR A 74 -11.07 16.35 -2.21
C TYR A 74 -12.00 16.89 -3.31
N THR A 75 -13.19 16.30 -3.45
CA THR A 75 -14.19 16.71 -4.43
C THR A 75 -14.73 18.11 -4.14
N HIS A 76 -15.03 18.42 -2.88
CA HIS A 76 -15.51 19.75 -2.48
C HIS A 76 -14.45 20.83 -2.69
N THR A 77 -13.20 20.56 -2.33
CA THR A 77 -12.07 21.45 -2.54
C THR A 77 -11.82 21.68 -4.03
N TRP A 78 -11.91 20.63 -4.85
CA TRP A 78 -11.79 20.76 -6.31
C TRP A 78 -12.90 21.60 -6.94
N ILE A 79 -14.16 21.36 -6.54
CA ILE A 79 -15.32 22.15 -7.01
C ILE A 79 -15.17 23.63 -6.61
N ALA A 80 -14.68 23.90 -5.40
CA ALA A 80 -14.49 25.26 -4.90
C ALA A 80 -13.35 26.01 -5.61
N ILE A 81 -12.26 25.31 -6.00
CA ILE A 81 -11.09 25.94 -6.64
C ILE A 81 -11.30 26.15 -8.14
N LYS A 82 -12.08 25.30 -8.82
CA LYS A 82 -12.34 25.37 -10.27
C LYS A 82 -12.74 26.77 -10.79
N PRO A 83 -13.71 27.49 -10.20
CA PRO A 83 -14.10 28.81 -10.71
C PRO A 83 -13.00 29.87 -10.55
N ILE A 84 -12.22 29.80 -9.48
CA ILE A 84 -11.09 30.72 -9.22
C ILE A 84 -9.99 30.47 -10.25
N LEU A 85 -9.71 29.21 -10.54
CA LEU A 85 -8.71 28.81 -11.53
C LEU A 85 -9.12 29.25 -12.95
N GLU A 86 -10.40 29.07 -13.31
CA GLU A 86 -10.95 29.52 -14.60
C GLU A 86 -10.91 31.03 -14.75
N GLN A 87 -11.20 31.79 -13.69
CA GLN A 87 -11.07 33.26 -13.69
C GLN A 87 -9.60 33.71 -13.83
N GLY A 88 -8.68 33.04 -13.14
CA GLY A 88 -7.25 33.30 -13.26
C GLY A 88 -6.71 33.01 -14.67
N LEU A 89 -7.14 31.91 -15.28
CA LEU A 89 -6.78 31.55 -16.66
C LEU A 89 -7.36 32.53 -17.68
N ARG A 90 -8.62 32.95 -17.52
CA ARG A 90 -9.23 33.97 -18.39
C ARG A 90 -8.52 35.32 -18.29
N ARG A 91 -8.25 35.81 -17.08
CA ARG A 91 -7.47 37.05 -16.89
C ARG A 91 -6.07 36.96 -17.49
N ARG A 92 -5.43 35.79 -17.43
CA ARG A 92 -4.11 35.59 -18.03
C ARG A 92 -4.18 35.57 -19.57
N ALA A 93 -5.24 35.00 -20.15
CA ALA A 93 -5.50 35.03 -21.58
C ALA A 93 -5.87 36.44 -22.07
N GLU A 94 -6.59 37.22 -21.27
CA GLU A 94 -6.94 38.63 -21.56
C GLU A 94 -5.75 39.58 -21.36
N ALA A 95 -4.82 39.26 -20.46
CA ALA A 95 -3.60 40.04 -20.19
C ALA A 95 -2.42 39.69 -21.09
N GLN A 96 -2.55 38.68 -21.95
CA GLN A 96 -1.67 38.47 -23.09
C GLN A 96 -2.35 39.07 -24.33
N PRO A 97 -2.01 40.29 -24.76
CA PRO A 97 -2.40 40.75 -26.08
C PRO A 97 -1.81 39.77 -27.10
N GLN A 98 -2.57 39.44 -28.13
CA GLN A 98 -2.07 38.78 -29.34
C GLN A 98 -0.78 39.47 -29.79
N GLU A 99 0.36 38.81 -29.60
CA GLU A 99 1.52 39.03 -30.47
C GLU A 99 1.15 38.44 -31.83
N ASP A 100 0.60 39.31 -32.66
CA ASP A 100 0.74 39.40 -34.11
C ASP A 100 1.01 38.08 -34.86
N ASP A 101 -0.08 37.43 -35.27
CA ASP A 101 -0.15 36.81 -36.60
C ASP A 101 -0.09 37.96 -37.63
N ASP A 102 1.11 38.38 -38.01
CA ASP A 102 1.32 39.21 -39.21
C ASP A 102 2.56 38.74 -39.97
N HIS A 103 2.48 37.53 -40.53
CA HIS A 103 3.24 37.20 -41.73
C HIS A 103 2.39 37.49 -42.98
N HIS A 104 2.39 38.77 -43.31
CA HIS A 104 2.10 39.32 -44.63
C HIS A 104 2.89 38.58 -45.71
N GLY A 105 2.20 38.27 -46.80
CA GLY A 105 2.67 37.36 -47.84
C GLY A 105 3.84 37.84 -48.68
N LYS A 106 4.33 36.88 -49.47
CA LYS A 106 4.88 37.03 -50.81
C LYS A 106 4.66 35.73 -51.56
#